data_AF-I2NHK1-F1
#
_entry.id   AF-I2NHK1-F1
#
_cell.length_a   1.000
_cell.length_b   1.000
_cell.length_c   1.000
_cell.angle_alpha   90.00
_cell.angle_beta   90.00
_cell.angle_gamma   90.00
#
_symmetry.space_group_name_H-M   'P 1'
#
loop_
_entity.id
_entity.type
_entity.pdbx_description
1 polymer ?
#
loop_
_entity_poly.entity_id
_entity_poly.type
_entity_poly.pdbx_seq_one_letter_code
_entity_poly.pdbx_strand_id
1 'polypeptide(L)'
;MSNSYIDRRTEIYNQRNQNKITLSLRLSIKDDLILQELADAWETTRQDIINDLIQEFIIQDWENKRMIDKQKDEEFDNSTTTRYFLLNTNSANDLEDHNFMMTNQVAAAFEDGYKEKICRIKKGDYVFLYASGQGIVAYGQATGIVEKTHHYGVDNKTFFQKLEHFVDLSQNP
;
A
#
# COMPACT_ATOMS: atom_id res chain seq x y z
N MET A 1 -5.29 -17.64 -41.70
CA MET A 1 -6.06 -18.71 -41.03
C MET A 1 -7.26 -18.05 -40.37
N SER A 2 -8.49 -18.49 -40.66
CA SER A 2 -9.67 -17.89 -40.02
C SER A 2 -9.72 -18.28 -38.55
N ASN A 3 -9.62 -17.31 -37.63
CA ASN A 3 -9.90 -17.57 -36.22
C ASN A 3 -11.28 -18.20 -36.11
N SER A 4 -11.35 -19.39 -35.51
CA SER A 4 -12.61 -20.09 -35.26
C SER A 4 -13.53 -19.19 -34.44
N TYR A 5 -14.85 -19.42 -34.53
CA TYR A 5 -15.80 -18.81 -33.61
C TYR A 5 -15.40 -19.06 -32.14
N ILE A 6 -14.86 -20.25 -31.86
CA ILE A 6 -14.37 -20.64 -30.53
C ILE A 6 -13.18 -19.78 -30.11
N ASP A 7 -12.17 -19.61 -30.98
CA ASP A 7 -10.96 -18.83 -30.66
C ASP A 7 -11.30 -17.39 -30.30
N ARG A 8 -12.21 -16.77 -31.06
CA ARG A 8 -12.70 -15.40 -30.78
C ARG A 8 -13.41 -15.31 -29.43
N ARG A 9 -14.24 -16.29 -29.07
CA ARG A 9 -14.94 -16.32 -27.78
C ARG A 9 -13.98 -16.48 -26.61
N THR A 10 -12.97 -17.35 -26.76
CA THR A 10 -11.93 -17.57 -25.77
C THR A 10 -11.08 -16.31 -25.56
N GLU A 11 -10.70 -15.63 -26.64
CA GLU A 11 -9.92 -14.39 -26.57
C GLU A 11 -10.69 -13.26 -25.87
N ILE A 12 -11.98 -13.09 -26.18
CA ILE A 12 -12.86 -12.12 -25.49
C ILE A 12 -12.98 -12.46 -24.00
N TYR A 13 -13.12 -13.74 -23.65
CA TYR A 13 -13.18 -14.17 -22.26
C TYR A 13 -11.88 -13.87 -21.52
N ASN A 14 -10.73 -14.18 -22.11
CA ASN A 14 -9.42 -13.94 -21.51
C ASN A 14 -9.16 -12.44 -21.31
N GLN A 15 -9.47 -11.61 -22.30
CA GLN A 15 -9.32 -10.14 -22.20
C GLN A 15 -10.17 -9.56 -21.06
N ARG A 16 -11.42 -10.02 -20.90
CA ARG A 16 -12.31 -9.57 -19.81
C ARG A 16 -11.80 -9.95 -18.42
N ASN A 17 -10.96 -10.98 -18.32
CA ASN A 17 -10.50 -11.54 -17.04
C ASN A 17 -8.99 -11.35 -16.81
N GLN A 18 -8.26 -10.69 -17.70
CA GLN A 18 -6.80 -10.58 -17.65
C GLN A 18 -6.26 -10.01 -16.34
N ASN A 19 -7.03 -9.13 -15.68
CA ASN A 19 -6.66 -8.50 -14.41
C ASN A 19 -7.65 -8.84 -13.27
N LYS A 20 -8.34 -9.98 -13.35
CA LYS A 20 -9.29 -10.43 -12.33
C LYS A 20 -8.77 -11.69 -11.64
N ILE A 21 -8.99 -11.77 -10.33
CA ILE A 21 -8.74 -12.97 -9.53
C ILE A 21 -10.06 -13.59 -9.09
N THR A 22 -10.08 -14.91 -8.90
CA THR A 22 -11.28 -15.62 -8.40
C THR A 22 -11.34 -15.54 -6.88
N LEU A 23 -12.50 -15.15 -6.36
CA LEU A 23 -12.81 -15.18 -4.93
C LEU A 23 -13.87 -16.27 -4.66
N SER A 24 -13.58 -17.18 -3.73
CA SER A 24 -14.55 -18.19 -3.28
C SER A 24 -15.22 -17.72 -2.00
N LEU A 25 -16.55 -17.63 -2.02
CA LEU A 25 -17.38 -17.18 -0.90
C LEU A 25 -18.25 -18.34 -0.39
N ARG A 26 -18.44 -18.42 0.92
CA ARG A 26 -19.43 -19.30 1.54
C ARG A 26 -20.62 -18.45 1.97
N LEU A 27 -21.79 -18.76 1.45
CA LEU A 27 -23.04 -18.05 1.73
C LEU A 27 -24.03 -19.00 2.41
N SER A 28 -24.98 -18.44 3.14
CA SER A 28 -26.13 -19.22 3.57
C SER A 28 -27.01 -19.56 2.36
N ILE A 29 -27.77 -20.65 2.44
CA ILE A 29 -28.72 -21.03 1.39
C ILE A 29 -29.72 -19.89 1.11
N LYS A 30 -30.15 -19.19 2.16
CA LYS A 30 -31.09 -18.07 2.04
C LYS A 30 -30.47 -16.90 1.26
N ASP A 31 -29.23 -16.54 1.54
CA ASP A 31 -28.58 -15.41 0.88
C ASP A 31 -28.27 -15.70 -0.59
N ASP A 32 -27.85 -16.93 -0.92
CA ASP A 32 -27.66 -17.36 -2.32
C ASP A 32 -28.96 -17.33 -3.12
N LEU A 33 -30.08 -17.76 -2.52
CA LEU A 33 -31.39 -17.71 -3.17
C LEU A 33 -31.82 -16.27 -3.48
N ILE A 34 -31.60 -15.33 -2.55
CA ILE A 34 -31.89 -13.91 -2.78
C ILE A 34 -31.02 -13.37 -3.92
N LEU A 35 -29.72 -13.68 -3.92
CA LEU A 35 -28.83 -13.26 -5.00
C LEU A 35 -29.22 -13.86 -6.35
N GLN A 36 -29.71 -15.10 -6.38
CA GLN A 36 -30.20 -15.74 -7.59
C GLN A 36 -31.46 -15.03 -8.12
N GLU A 37 -32.43 -14.74 -7.25
CA GLU A 37 -33.65 -14.02 -7.63
C GLU A 37 -33.33 -12.64 -8.21
N LEU A 38 -32.39 -11.91 -7.60
CA LEU A 38 -31.92 -10.62 -8.09
C LEU A 38 -31.18 -10.73 -9.42
N ALA A 39 -30.32 -11.74 -9.56
CA ALA A 39 -29.58 -12.00 -10.81
C ALA A 39 -30.54 -12.26 -11.98
N ASP A 40 -31.59 -13.06 -11.73
CA ASP A 40 -32.62 -13.35 -12.72
C ASP A 40 -33.45 -12.11 -13.06
N ALA A 41 -33.84 -11.31 -12.06
CA ALA A 41 -34.62 -10.09 -12.26
C ALA A 41 -33.85 -8.98 -13.00
N TRP A 42 -32.54 -8.91 -12.83
CA TRP A 42 -31.67 -7.88 -13.43
C TRP A 42 -30.90 -8.37 -14.67
N GLU A 43 -31.17 -9.58 -15.14
CA GLU A 43 -30.46 -10.21 -16.27
C GLU A 43 -28.93 -10.14 -16.13
N THR A 44 -28.44 -10.38 -14.91
CA THR A 44 -27.03 -10.29 -14.54
C THR A 44 -26.57 -11.59 -13.86
N THR A 45 -25.31 -11.64 -13.40
CA THR A 45 -24.82 -12.78 -12.61
C THR A 45 -24.74 -12.42 -11.13
N ARG A 46 -24.86 -13.42 -10.26
CA ARG A 46 -24.58 -13.25 -8.81
C ARG A 46 -23.19 -12.67 -8.56
N GLN A 47 -22.22 -13.01 -9.42
CA GLN A 47 -20.85 -12.50 -9.31
C GLN A 47 -20.79 -11.00 -9.61
N ASP A 48 -21.52 -10.54 -10.62
CA ASP A 48 -21.59 -9.11 -10.96
C ASP A 48 -22.24 -8.33 -9.82
N ILE A 49 -23.34 -8.82 -9.25
CA ILE A 49 -24.00 -8.19 -8.08
C ILE A 49 -23.03 -8.06 -6.91
N ILE A 50 -22.32 -9.15 -6.55
CA ILE A 50 -21.36 -9.13 -5.44
C ILE A 50 -20.21 -8.17 -5.75
N ASN A 51 -19.70 -8.17 -6.98
CA ASN A 51 -18.64 -7.26 -7.39
C ASN A 51 -19.09 -5.79 -7.25
N ASP A 52 -20.29 -5.46 -7.70
CA ASP A 52 -20.84 -4.10 -7.64
C ASP A 52 -21.02 -3.65 -6.18
N LEU A 53 -21.55 -4.52 -5.31
CA LEU A 53 -21.66 -4.25 -3.88
C LEU A 53 -20.29 -4.02 -3.22
N ILE A 54 -19.28 -4.82 -3.57
CA ILE A 54 -17.92 -4.63 -3.06
C ILE A 54 -17.37 -3.27 -3.52
N GLN A 55 -17.56 -2.90 -4.79
CA GLN A 55 -17.10 -1.62 -5.31
C GLN A 55 -17.78 -0.46 -4.59
N GLU A 56 -19.11 -0.49 -4.52
CA GLU A 56 -19.92 0.61 -4.00
C GLU A 56 -19.77 0.81 -2.48
N PHE A 57 -19.77 -0.27 -1.69
CA PHE A 57 -19.82 -0.15 -0.23
C PHE A 57 -18.48 -0.34 0.46
N ILE A 58 -17.55 -1.10 -0.12
CA ILE A 58 -16.26 -1.39 0.50
C ILE A 58 -15.16 -0.53 -0.12
N ILE A 59 -15.00 -0.59 -1.45
CA ILE A 59 -13.91 0.10 -2.13
C ILE A 59 -14.10 1.62 -2.07
N GLN A 60 -15.29 2.14 -2.41
CA GLN A 60 -15.55 3.58 -2.34
C GLN A 60 -15.41 4.14 -0.92
N ASP A 61 -15.93 3.45 0.11
CA ASP A 61 -15.76 3.90 1.51
C ASP A 61 -14.28 3.93 1.93
N TRP A 62 -13.52 2.90 1.52
CA TRP A 62 -12.08 2.86 1.76
C TRP A 62 -11.33 4.00 1.05
N GLU A 63 -11.66 4.27 -0.21
CA GLU A 63 -11.07 5.36 -0.98
C GLU A 63 -11.38 6.71 -0.36
N ASN A 64 -12.63 6.95 0.04
CA ASN A 64 -13.06 8.18 0.70
C ASN A 64 -12.34 8.41 2.03
N LYS A 65 -12.22 7.40 2.88
CA LYS A 65 -11.41 7.49 4.11
C LYS A 65 -9.98 7.88 3.80
N ARG A 66 -9.37 7.26 2.78
CA ARG A 66 -8.01 7.55 2.37
C ARG A 66 -7.85 8.97 1.81
N MET A 67 -8.86 9.51 1.14
CA MET A 67 -8.88 10.91 0.68
C MET A 67 -9.01 11.88 1.86
N ILE A 68 -9.86 11.58 2.84
CA ILE A 68 -10.00 12.38 4.06
C ILE A 68 -8.70 12.39 4.87
N ASP A 69 -8.04 11.23 5.01
CA ASP A 69 -6.74 11.14 5.69
C ASP A 69 -5.67 11.95 4.94
N LYS A 70 -5.65 11.91 3.61
CA LYS A 70 -4.77 12.76 2.79
C LYS A 70 -5.08 14.26 2.98
N GLN A 71 -6.35 14.66 3.02
CA GLN A 71 -6.74 16.06 3.19
C GLN A 71 -6.41 16.57 4.60
N LYS A 72 -6.57 15.74 5.65
CA LYS A 72 -6.08 16.08 7.00
C LYS A 72 -4.58 16.24 7.05
N ASP A 73 -3.83 15.41 6.34
CA ASP A 73 -2.38 15.53 6.22
C ASP A 73 -1.97 16.82 5.49
N GLU A 74 -2.76 17.30 4.51
CA GLU A 74 -2.53 18.54 3.75
C GLU A 74 -2.98 19.82 4.49
N GLU A 75 -4.08 19.81 5.25
CA GLU A 75 -4.50 20.96 6.07
C GLU A 75 -3.57 21.20 7.28
N PHE A 76 -2.96 20.14 7.83
CA PHE A 76 -1.94 20.26 8.88
C PHE A 76 -0.59 20.80 8.35
N ASP A 77 -0.41 20.80 7.03
CA ASP A 77 0.84 21.11 6.34
C ASP A 77 1.15 22.62 6.20
N ASN A 78 0.25 23.47 6.67
CA ASN A 78 0.42 24.93 6.74
C ASN A 78 1.05 25.43 8.05
N SER A 79 1.40 24.53 8.98
CA SER A 79 2.17 24.90 10.17
C SER A 79 3.66 24.67 9.93
N THR A 80 4.48 25.66 10.28
CA THR A 80 5.96 25.58 10.30
C THR A 80 6.49 24.67 11.42
N THR A 81 5.66 23.77 11.96
CA THR A 81 6.01 22.97 13.13
C THR A 81 6.69 21.67 12.71
N THR A 82 7.81 21.37 13.37
CA THR A 82 8.53 20.11 13.23
C THR A 82 7.62 18.93 13.58
N ARG A 83 7.44 18.00 12.64
CA ARG A 83 6.64 16.78 12.85
C ARG A 83 7.53 15.61 13.25
N TYR A 84 6.89 14.59 13.82
CA TYR A 84 7.57 13.39 14.29
C TYR A 84 6.92 12.16 13.64
N PHE A 85 7.75 11.30 13.05
CA PHE A 85 7.33 10.10 12.36
C PHE A 85 7.90 8.87 13.05
N LEU A 86 7.10 7.81 13.16
CA LEU A 86 7.54 6.49 13.60
C LEU A 86 7.54 5.56 12.38
N LEU A 87 8.72 5.06 12.01
CA LEU A 87 8.93 4.30 10.78
C LEU A 87 9.49 2.90 11.09
N ASN A 88 8.81 1.86 10.59
CA ASN A 88 9.25 0.47 10.79
C ASN A 88 10.44 0.18 9.86
N THR A 89 11.49 -0.42 10.41
CA THR A 89 12.70 -0.82 9.65
C THR A 89 12.54 -2.10 8.82
N ASN A 90 11.33 -2.68 8.80
CA ASN A 90 10.98 -3.94 8.17
C ASN A 90 11.71 -5.18 8.72
N SER A 91 12.40 -5.07 9.87
CA SER A 91 13.27 -6.12 10.41
C SER A 91 12.63 -7.49 10.63
N ALA A 92 11.30 -7.55 10.79
CA ALA A 92 10.57 -8.81 10.95
C ALA A 92 10.39 -9.58 9.63
N ASN A 93 10.37 -8.87 8.50
CA ASN A 93 10.16 -9.47 7.19
C ASN A 93 11.47 -9.57 6.40
N ASP A 94 12.31 -8.54 6.49
CA ASP A 94 13.56 -8.45 5.76
C ASP A 94 14.64 -7.74 6.60
N LEU A 95 15.74 -8.46 6.86
CA LEU A 95 16.86 -7.93 7.63
C LEU A 95 17.80 -7.07 6.77
N GLU A 96 17.87 -7.28 5.46
CA GLU A 96 18.65 -6.43 4.55
C GLU A 96 18.05 -5.04 4.49
N ASP A 97 16.73 -4.92 4.49
CA ASP A 97 16.01 -3.64 4.57
C ASP A 97 16.33 -2.87 5.85
N HIS A 98 16.32 -3.57 6.98
CA HIS A 98 16.69 -3.00 8.27
C HIS A 98 18.14 -2.50 8.24
N ASN A 99 19.06 -3.35 7.79
CA ASN A 99 20.47 -3.00 7.68
C ASN A 99 20.70 -1.84 6.70
N PHE A 100 19.94 -1.77 5.62
CA PHE A 100 19.99 -0.68 4.65
C PHE A 100 19.63 0.64 5.31
N MET A 101 18.56 0.70 6.12
CA MET A 101 18.18 1.92 6.84
C MET A 101 19.24 2.35 7.86
N MET A 102 19.77 1.39 8.63
CA MET A 102 20.73 1.66 9.70
C MET A 102 22.10 2.08 9.14
N THR A 103 22.62 1.35 8.16
CA THR A 103 23.95 1.59 7.58
C THR A 103 23.98 2.89 6.77
N ASN A 104 22.93 3.16 5.99
CA ASN A 104 22.87 4.35 5.16
C ASN A 104 22.31 5.57 5.90
N GLN A 105 21.83 5.40 7.14
CA GLN A 105 21.23 6.45 7.96
C GLN A 105 20.04 7.10 7.25
N VAL A 106 19.11 6.27 6.78
CA VAL A 106 17.98 6.70 5.96
C VAL A 106 16.64 6.28 6.54
N ALA A 107 15.62 7.10 6.33
CA ALA A 107 14.23 6.70 6.39
C ALA A 107 13.84 6.12 5.03
N ALA A 108 13.48 4.84 4.95
CA ALA A 108 13.16 4.18 3.68
C ALA A 108 11.86 3.38 3.76
N ALA A 109 11.27 3.12 2.59
CA ALA A 109 10.21 2.12 2.44
C ALA A 109 10.32 1.46 1.06
N PHE A 110 10.01 0.16 1.03
CA PHE A 110 10.32 -0.74 -0.08
C PHE A 110 9.08 -1.24 -0.82
N GLU A 111 7.89 -1.12 -0.21
CA GLU A 111 6.65 -1.63 -0.78
C GLU A 111 5.71 -0.55 -1.29
N ASP A 112 4.93 -0.92 -2.31
CA ASP A 112 3.93 -0.05 -2.93
C ASP A 112 2.82 0.28 -1.93
N GLY A 113 2.42 1.55 -1.88
CA GLY A 113 1.49 2.08 -0.87
C GLY A 113 2.18 2.55 0.42
N TYR A 114 3.44 2.17 0.65
CA TYR A 114 4.27 2.69 1.74
C TYR A 114 5.38 3.61 1.27
N LYS A 115 6.05 3.29 0.14
CA LYS A 115 7.14 4.12 -0.40
C LYS A 115 6.71 5.55 -0.71
N GLU A 116 5.47 5.77 -1.13
CA GLU A 116 4.92 7.11 -1.38
C GLU A 116 4.76 7.93 -0.10
N LYS A 117 4.68 7.30 1.08
CA LYS A 117 4.60 7.99 2.37
C LYS A 117 5.92 8.67 2.75
N ILE A 118 7.05 8.20 2.21
CA ILE A 118 8.36 8.84 2.39
C ILE A 118 8.36 10.27 1.84
N CYS A 119 7.58 10.54 0.78
CA CYS A 119 7.44 11.88 0.21
C CYS A 119 6.75 12.89 1.15
N ARG A 120 6.10 12.42 2.22
CA ARG A 120 5.41 13.28 3.18
C ARG A 120 6.36 13.87 4.21
N ILE A 121 7.52 13.26 4.41
CA ILE A 121 8.50 13.68 5.41
C ILE A 121 9.22 14.91 4.86
N LYS A 122 9.12 16.04 5.57
CA LYS A 122 9.70 17.32 5.16
C LYS A 122 11.04 17.54 5.84
N LYS A 123 11.79 18.50 5.30
CA LYS A 123 13.05 18.94 5.89
C LYS A 123 12.84 19.38 7.34
N GLY A 124 13.63 18.84 8.25
CA GLY A 124 13.60 19.15 9.68
C GLY A 124 12.57 18.36 10.49
N ASP A 125 11.75 17.52 9.86
CA ASP A 125 10.92 16.55 10.59
C ASP A 125 11.79 15.47 11.23
N TYR A 126 11.42 14.99 12.41
CA TYR A 126 12.11 13.86 13.04
C TYR A 126 11.52 12.53 12.61
N VAL A 127 12.38 11.56 12.33
CA VAL A 127 12.00 10.17 12.06
C VAL A 127 12.65 9.28 13.10
N PHE A 128 11.81 8.53 13.82
CA PHE A 128 12.22 7.46 14.71
C PHE A 128 12.09 6.12 13.98
N LEU A 129 13.22 5.44 13.81
CA LEU A 129 13.27 4.10 13.26
C LEU A 129 12.98 3.10 14.37
N TYR A 130 11.99 2.24 14.17
CA TYR A 130 11.66 1.17 15.10
C TYR A 130 11.81 -0.21 14.44
N ALA A 131 12.33 -1.15 15.22
CA ALA A 131 12.44 -2.55 14.85
C ALA A 131 11.42 -3.38 15.66
N SER A 132 10.68 -4.24 14.96
CA SER A 132 9.68 -5.10 15.57
C SER A 132 10.30 -5.96 16.67
N GLY A 133 9.75 -5.89 17.89
CA GLY A 133 10.27 -6.63 19.05
C GLY A 133 11.43 -5.96 19.80
N GLN A 134 12.04 -4.92 19.27
CA GLN A 134 13.14 -4.18 19.92
C GLN A 134 12.74 -2.75 20.34
N GLY A 135 11.77 -2.15 19.66
CA GLY A 135 11.36 -0.76 19.89
C GLY A 135 12.12 0.22 19.00
N ILE A 136 12.31 1.46 19.46
CA ILE A 136 13.03 2.49 18.69
C ILE A 136 14.52 2.18 18.75
N VAL A 137 15.13 2.02 17.57
CA VAL A 137 16.54 1.63 17.41
C VAL A 137 17.40 2.77 16.88
N ALA A 138 16.80 3.80 16.28
CA ALA A 138 17.53 5.00 15.87
C ALA A 138 16.57 6.17 15.64
N TYR A 139 17.11 7.37 15.51
CA TYR A 139 16.36 8.53 15.03
C TYR A 139 17.26 9.54 14.34
N GLY A 140 16.65 10.45 13.58
CA GLY A 140 17.33 11.61 13.00
C GLY A 140 16.34 12.59 12.37
N GLN A 141 16.84 13.71 11.86
CA GLN A 141 16.04 14.71 11.16
C GLN A 141 16.07 14.46 9.65
N ALA A 142 14.91 14.44 9.01
CA ALA A 142 14.82 14.25 7.58
C ALA A 142 15.34 15.47 6.81
N THR A 143 16.02 15.19 5.70
CA THR A 143 16.50 16.21 4.76
C THR A 143 15.39 16.82 3.90
N GLY A 144 14.25 16.13 3.77
CA GLY A 144 13.14 16.50 2.88
C GLY A 144 13.38 16.13 1.41
N ILE A 145 14.51 15.49 1.10
CA ILE A 145 14.90 15.12 -0.27
C ILE A 145 14.64 13.64 -0.45
N VAL A 146 13.68 13.30 -1.32
CA VAL A 146 13.34 11.91 -1.65
C VAL A 146 14.22 11.41 -2.79
N GLU A 147 14.96 10.36 -2.51
CA GLU A 147 15.72 9.59 -3.48
C GLU A 147 15.02 8.26 -3.76
N LYS A 148 15.30 7.67 -4.93
CA LYS A 148 14.71 6.42 -5.39
C LYS A 148 15.80 5.47 -5.84
N THR A 149 15.65 4.19 -5.51
CA THR A 149 16.57 3.14 -5.96
C THR A 149 15.82 1.85 -6.26
N HIS A 150 16.53 0.88 -6.83
CA HIS A 150 15.99 -0.45 -7.06
C HIS A 150 15.80 -1.21 -5.74
N HIS A 151 14.92 -2.20 -5.74
CA HIS A 151 14.83 -3.20 -4.68
C HIS A 151 14.63 -4.56 -5.34
N TYR A 152 15.51 -5.53 -5.05
CA TYR A 152 15.51 -6.87 -5.66
C TYR A 152 15.28 -6.88 -7.19
N GLY A 153 15.95 -5.98 -7.90
CA GLY A 153 15.89 -5.90 -9.37
C GLY A 153 14.69 -5.14 -9.94
N VAL A 154 13.83 -4.56 -9.10
CA VAL A 154 12.74 -3.68 -9.51
C VAL A 154 13.14 -2.22 -9.31
N ASP A 155 13.27 -1.47 -10.40
CA ASP A 155 13.62 -0.04 -10.36
C ASP A 155 12.55 0.81 -9.67
N ASN A 156 12.97 1.86 -8.96
CA ASN A 156 12.10 2.80 -8.24
C ASN A 156 11.14 2.10 -7.24
N LYS A 157 11.55 0.95 -6.72
CA LYS A 157 10.78 0.20 -5.72
C LYS A 157 11.05 0.73 -4.30
N THR A 158 12.25 1.23 -4.02
CA THR A 158 12.60 1.88 -2.75
C THR A 158 12.56 3.39 -2.87
N PHE A 159 11.84 4.05 -1.97
CA PHE A 159 11.94 5.50 -1.76
C PHE A 159 12.61 5.73 -0.40
N PHE A 160 13.55 6.67 -0.33
CA PHE A 160 14.27 6.95 0.90
C PHE A 160 14.66 8.43 1.04
N GLN A 161 14.92 8.85 2.27
CA GLN A 161 15.54 10.14 2.59
C GLN A 161 16.69 9.94 3.57
N LYS A 162 17.77 10.69 3.41
CA LYS A 162 18.81 10.77 4.44
C LYS A 162 18.31 11.46 5.70
N LEU A 163 18.77 10.95 6.82
CA LEU A 163 18.55 11.50 8.15
C LEU A 163 19.82 12.22 8.63
N GLU A 164 19.73 13.53 8.81
CA GLU A 164 20.72 14.34 9.49
C GLU A 164 20.65 14.10 11.00
N HIS A 165 21.77 14.34 11.71
CA HIS A 165 21.86 14.14 13.16
C HIS A 165 21.42 12.73 13.60
N PHE A 166 21.75 11.71 12.80
CA PHE A 166 21.37 10.33 13.07
C PHE A 166 22.02 9.81 14.35
N VAL A 167 21.20 9.24 15.23
CA VAL A 167 21.61 8.61 16.48
C VAL A 167 21.16 7.16 16.45
N ASP A 168 22.13 6.25 16.55
CA ASP A 168 21.90 4.82 16.71
C ASP A 168 21.75 4.47 18.20
N LEU A 169 20.61 3.90 18.56
CA LEU A 169 20.26 3.46 19.92
C LEU A 169 20.39 1.94 20.07
N SER A 170 20.66 1.19 19.00
CA SER A 170 20.81 -0.27 19.05
C SER A 170 22.01 -0.71 19.91
N GLN A 171 22.97 0.18 20.12
CA GLN A 171 24.21 -0.09 20.86
C GLN A 171 24.24 0.47 22.29
N ASN A 172 23.23 1.25 22.71
CA ASN A 172 23.11 1.80 24.08
C ASN A 172 21.63 1.93 24.47
N PRO A 173 21.02 0.86 25.02
CA PRO A 173 19.63 0.87 25.48
C PRO A 173 19.40 1.74 26.72
#